data_AF-A0A3Q0FSC1-F1
#
_entry.id   AF-A0A3Q0FSC1-F1
#
_cell.length_a   1.000
_cell.length_b   1.000
_cell.length_c   1.000
_cell.angle_alpha   90.00
_cell.angle_beta   90.00
_cell.angle_gamma   90.00
#
_symmetry.space_group_name_H-M   'P 1'
#
loop_
_entity.id
_entity.type
_entity.pdbx_description
1 polymer ?
#
loop_
_entity_poly.entity_id
_entity_poly.type
_entity_poly.pdbx_seq_one_letter_code
_entity_poly.pdbx_strand_id
1 'polypeptide(L)'
;MARAPHPALERRCTSHLSVPPRLCPAVMASARGPLGDLGCELPQQGSSGASLPPCQVTEEDLTANPGLATLLQGLAGHMDASGLSTGLARQLQQVQRELQLQRVAWLRWECLHRLLQEALLKADTGSAPRDKKFLETLERCLRLGELRLIVGLGPAPCAASPILLGLEVSDLQELLPPSQDLALLRECLPLDLEEWLQHRALALLSYYWPESDGAGAAERSAQLGMLAEVLVAEQRRLREARVRRRDLIGLLERQRAAYGQALEQCRGLLCRLAQEYRLGTQAELDQSNAQYLETKCSAMLLKARDGPEVRARWTSKVKEGHRSLHPQQL
;
A
#
# COMPACT_ATOMS: atom_id res chain seq x y z
N MET A 1 -11.71 63.48 -34.99
CA MET A 1 -13.14 63.51 -34.64
C MET A 1 -13.44 62.24 -33.84
N ALA A 2 -13.77 62.47 -32.57
CA ALA A 2 -14.27 61.61 -31.49
C ALA A 2 -14.09 60.07 -31.54
N ARG A 3 -13.41 59.59 -30.50
CA ARG A 3 -13.30 58.21 -30.02
C ARG A 3 -14.33 58.00 -28.90
N ALA A 4 -14.74 56.73 -28.69
CA ALA A 4 -15.42 56.12 -27.53
C ALA A 4 -16.97 56.07 -27.56
N PRO A 5 -17.64 55.20 -26.77
CA PRO A 5 -17.24 53.91 -26.16
C PRO A 5 -18.31 52.77 -26.23
N HIS A 6 -17.92 51.58 -25.75
CA HIS A 6 -18.78 50.47 -25.30
C HIS A 6 -19.87 50.87 -24.28
N PRO A 7 -20.91 50.03 -24.16
CA PRO A 7 -21.25 49.40 -22.86
C PRO A 7 -21.41 47.87 -23.04
N ALA A 8 -20.80 46.98 -22.23
CA ALA A 8 -21.00 46.75 -20.79
C ALA A 8 -22.45 46.42 -20.42
N LEU A 9 -22.82 45.15 -20.55
CA LEU A 9 -23.93 44.53 -19.81
C LEU A 9 -23.47 43.19 -19.25
N GLU A 10 -22.74 43.28 -18.15
CA GLU A 10 -22.67 42.20 -17.17
C GLU A 10 -24.07 42.02 -16.55
N ARG A 11 -24.72 40.92 -16.88
CA ARG A 11 -25.74 40.31 -16.02
C ARG A 11 -25.35 38.85 -15.84
N ARG A 12 -24.42 38.60 -14.91
CA ARG A 12 -24.23 37.28 -14.32
C ARG A 12 -25.46 37.00 -13.46
N CYS A 13 -26.44 36.29 -14.03
CA CYS A 13 -27.45 35.61 -13.23
C CYS A 13 -26.78 34.39 -12.57
N THR A 14 -26.38 34.57 -11.31
CA THR A 14 -26.13 33.48 -10.37
C THR A 14 -27.48 32.90 -9.94
N SER A 15 -27.98 31.89 -10.64
CA SER A 15 -29.06 31.06 -10.11
C SER A 15 -28.46 29.92 -9.28
N HIS A 16 -28.31 30.22 -7.99
CA HIS A 16 -28.19 29.23 -6.93
C HIS A 16 -29.42 28.32 -6.94
N LEU A 17 -29.23 27.03 -7.23
CA LEU A 17 -30.20 25.99 -6.88
C LEU A 17 -29.85 25.47 -5.49
N SER A 18 -30.34 26.19 -4.49
CA SER A 18 -30.33 25.79 -3.09
C SER A 18 -31.76 25.59 -2.60
N VAL A 19 -32.25 24.35 -2.58
CA VAL A 19 -33.32 23.91 -1.67
C VAL A 19 -33.04 22.45 -1.29
N PRO A 20 -32.81 22.12 -0.01
CA PRO A 20 -32.68 20.74 0.44
C PRO A 20 -34.06 20.14 0.78
N PRO A 21 -34.30 18.84 0.55
CA PRO A 21 -35.41 18.15 1.20
C PRO A 21 -35.08 17.95 2.69
N ARG A 22 -36.06 18.29 3.54
CA ARG A 22 -36.02 18.05 4.99
C ARG A 22 -36.12 16.55 5.24
N LEU A 23 -34.97 15.90 5.47
CA LEU A 23 -34.90 14.59 6.10
C LEU A 23 -34.30 14.74 7.49
N CYS A 24 -34.92 14.08 8.47
CA CYS A 24 -34.69 14.19 9.90
C CYS A 24 -33.19 14.14 10.28
N PRO A 25 -32.68 15.08 11.10
CA PRO A 25 -31.25 15.16 11.44
C PRO A 25 -30.74 14.07 12.41
N ALA A 26 -31.61 13.18 12.90
CA ALA A 26 -31.27 12.27 14.00
C ALA A 26 -30.44 11.05 13.60
N VAL A 27 -30.52 10.56 12.35
CA VAL A 27 -29.85 9.30 11.95
C VAL A 27 -28.41 9.51 11.46
N MET A 28 -28.01 10.75 11.16
CA MET A 28 -26.76 11.04 10.45
C MET A 28 -25.66 11.66 11.33
N ALA A 29 -25.90 11.80 12.64
CA ALA A 29 -24.90 12.29 13.59
C ALA A 29 -23.77 11.27 13.86
N SER A 30 -23.97 10.00 13.50
CA SER A 30 -23.03 8.90 13.80
C SER A 30 -21.99 8.62 12.69
N ALA A 31 -21.86 9.51 11.70
CA ALA A 31 -20.79 9.45 10.69
C ALA A 31 -19.51 10.20 11.12
N ARG A 32 -19.37 10.53 12.42
CA ARG A 32 -18.13 11.06 13.03
C ARG A 32 -17.20 9.93 13.45
N GLY A 33 -16.81 9.08 12.50
CA GLY A 33 -15.71 8.15 12.70
C GLY A 33 -14.36 8.88 12.54
N PRO A 34 -13.36 8.62 13.40
CA PRO A 34 -12.04 9.24 13.26
C PRO A 34 -11.41 8.81 11.93
N LEU A 35 -10.75 9.80 11.34
CA LEU A 35 -9.98 9.77 10.11
C LEU A 35 -9.37 8.40 9.81
N GLY A 36 -9.56 7.94 8.58
CA GLY A 36 -8.57 7.08 7.97
C GLY A 36 -7.31 7.91 7.79
N ASP A 37 -6.31 7.66 8.62
CA ASP A 37 -4.92 8.02 8.36
C ASP A 37 -4.50 7.32 7.07
N LEU A 38 -4.63 8.04 5.97
CA LEU A 38 -3.83 7.78 4.78
C LEU A 38 -2.47 8.43 5.03
N GLY A 39 -1.59 7.65 5.65
CA GLY A 39 -0.14 7.76 5.50
C GLY A 39 0.47 9.12 5.85
N CYS A 40 0.55 9.42 7.14
CA CYS A 40 1.68 10.10 7.78
C CYS A 40 1.53 9.90 9.29
N GLU A 41 1.79 8.69 9.79
CA GLU A 41 2.00 8.51 11.22
C GLU A 41 3.34 9.14 11.59
N LEU A 42 3.28 10.41 12.00
CA LEU A 42 4.34 11.04 12.78
C LEU A 42 4.33 10.37 14.17
N PRO A 43 5.48 9.89 14.67
CA PRO A 43 5.52 9.15 15.93
C PRO A 43 5.02 10.03 17.08
N GLN A 44 4.01 9.55 17.81
CA GLN A 44 3.63 10.10 19.10
C GLN A 44 4.77 9.84 20.08
N GLN A 45 5.59 10.87 20.33
CA GLN A 45 6.57 10.85 21.39
C GLN A 45 6.04 11.70 22.53
N GLY A 46 5.61 11.01 23.60
CA GLY A 46 5.25 11.65 24.85
C GLY A 46 6.50 12.17 25.55
N SER A 47 6.57 13.47 25.75
CA SER A 47 7.23 14.08 26.91
C SER A 47 6.88 15.57 26.97
N SER A 48 6.46 15.98 28.16
CA SER A 48 6.12 17.34 28.54
C SER A 48 7.27 18.32 28.29
N GLY A 49 6.95 19.50 27.76
CA GLY A 49 7.89 20.57 27.43
C GLY A 49 7.59 21.09 26.02
N ALA A 50 7.19 22.36 25.91
CA ALA A 50 6.76 22.98 24.66
C ALA A 50 7.92 23.07 23.64
N SER A 51 8.23 21.96 22.99
CA SER A 51 9.19 21.90 21.88
C SER A 51 8.46 22.11 20.56
N LEU A 52 9.07 22.90 19.68
CA LEU A 52 8.66 23.05 18.29
C LEU A 52 9.18 21.85 17.49
N PRO A 53 8.30 21.01 16.91
CA PRO A 53 8.73 20.05 15.90
C PRO A 53 9.16 20.82 14.65
N PRO A 54 10.20 20.36 13.92
CA PRO A 54 10.80 19.03 13.98
C PRO A 54 12.06 18.91 14.88
N CYS A 55 12.32 19.85 15.78
CA CYS A 55 13.57 19.87 16.54
C CYS A 55 13.42 19.16 17.89
N GLN A 56 14.05 17.99 18.05
CA GLN A 56 14.29 17.39 19.36
C GLN A 56 15.41 18.16 20.06
N VAL A 57 15.13 19.38 20.53
CA VAL A 57 16.11 20.21 21.26
C VAL A 57 16.09 19.82 22.72
N THR A 58 17.25 19.45 23.28
CA THR A 58 17.38 19.19 24.71
C THR A 58 17.56 20.50 25.49
N GLU A 59 17.21 20.51 26.78
CA GLU A 59 17.40 21.71 27.62
C GLU A 59 18.87 22.14 27.71
N GLU A 60 19.80 21.18 27.61
CA GLU A 60 21.25 21.42 27.59
C GLU A 60 21.67 22.23 26.35
N ASP A 61 21.13 21.94 25.17
CA ASP A 61 21.41 22.66 23.92
C ASP A 61 20.93 24.12 23.94
N LEU A 62 19.81 24.38 24.64
CA LEU A 62 19.23 25.71 24.80
C LEU A 62 20.04 26.58 25.76
N THR A 63 20.60 25.98 26.82
CA THR A 63 21.48 26.69 27.75
C THR A 63 22.84 27.05 27.14
N ALA A 64 23.37 26.20 26.24
CA ALA A 64 24.61 26.47 25.52
C ALA A 64 24.46 27.58 24.45
N ASN A 65 23.26 27.78 23.90
CA ASN A 65 23.01 28.71 22.80
C ASN A 65 21.78 29.61 23.06
N PRO A 66 21.93 30.73 23.82
CA PRO A 66 20.81 31.59 24.19
C PRO A 66 20.14 32.29 22.99
N GLY A 67 20.87 32.51 21.89
CA GLY A 67 20.32 33.07 20.65
C GLY A 67 19.41 32.10 19.88
N LEU A 68 19.62 30.79 20.04
CA LEU A 68 18.75 29.77 19.46
C LEU A 68 17.45 29.66 20.25
N ALA A 69 17.53 29.80 21.59
CA ALA A 69 16.35 29.81 22.46
C ALA A 69 15.40 30.98 22.14
N THR A 70 15.92 32.20 21.93
CA THR A 70 15.09 33.37 21.57
C THR A 70 14.45 33.23 20.18
N LEU A 71 15.15 32.62 19.23
CA LEU A 71 14.61 32.34 17.89
C LEU A 71 13.45 31.33 17.95
N LEU A 72 13.63 30.21 18.66
CA LEU A 72 12.59 29.19 18.83
C LEU A 72 11.37 29.77 19.57
N GLN A 73 11.58 30.63 20.56
CA GLN A 73 10.49 31.31 21.26
C GLN A 73 9.72 32.27 20.34
N GLY A 74 10.41 32.96 19.42
CA GLY A 74 9.78 33.78 18.37
C GLY A 74 9.00 32.97 17.32
N LEU A 75 9.51 31.79 16.95
CA LEU A 75 8.84 30.87 16.03
C LEU A 75 7.66 30.14 16.67
N ALA A 76 7.66 29.96 17.99
CA ALA A 76 6.60 29.27 18.73
C ALA A 76 5.24 29.96 18.60
N GLY A 77 5.21 31.27 18.42
CA GLY A 77 3.98 32.02 18.13
C GLY A 77 3.43 31.82 16.72
N HIS A 78 4.26 31.35 15.79
CA HIS A 78 3.96 31.27 14.36
C HIS A 78 3.81 29.84 13.85
N MET A 79 4.21 28.84 14.62
CA MET A 79 4.20 27.42 14.26
C MET A 79 3.33 26.60 15.22
N ASP A 80 2.66 25.58 14.70
CA ASP A 80 1.87 24.64 15.49
C ASP A 80 2.72 23.45 15.99
N ALA A 81 2.11 22.61 16.83
CA ALA A 81 2.73 21.39 17.37
C ALA A 81 3.03 20.32 16.29
N SER A 82 2.78 20.59 15.01
CA SER A 82 3.18 19.74 13.88
C SER A 82 4.33 20.34 13.05
N GLY A 83 4.79 21.54 13.41
CA GLY A 83 5.83 22.26 12.68
C GLY A 83 5.31 23.03 11.45
N LEU A 84 3.98 23.19 11.31
CA LEU A 84 3.37 23.98 10.24
C LEU A 84 3.15 25.42 10.71
N SER A 85 3.26 26.38 9.80
CA SER A 85 2.88 27.76 10.12
C SER A 85 1.39 27.80 10.48
N THR A 86 1.02 28.59 11.49
CA THR A 86 -0.36 28.66 11.99
C THR A 86 -1.37 29.04 10.91
N GLY A 87 -0.95 29.84 9.91
CA GLY A 87 -1.76 30.16 8.74
C GLY A 87 -2.01 28.95 7.83
N LEU A 88 -0.95 28.19 7.52
CA LEU A 88 -1.04 26.99 6.68
C LEU A 88 -1.79 25.87 7.41
N ALA A 89 -1.58 25.69 8.71
CA ALA A 89 -2.32 24.76 9.54
C ALA A 89 -3.84 25.04 9.51
N ARG A 90 -4.24 26.32 9.60
CA ARG A 90 -5.65 26.73 9.48
C ARG A 90 -6.21 26.43 8.10
N GLN A 91 -5.46 26.73 7.03
CA GLN A 91 -5.88 26.42 5.65
C GLN A 91 -6.02 24.92 5.44
N LEU A 92 -5.08 24.12 5.93
CA LEU A 92 -5.11 22.66 5.87
C LEU A 92 -6.35 22.12 6.59
N GLN A 93 -6.64 22.62 7.80
CA GLN A 93 -7.86 22.24 8.53
C GLN A 93 -9.14 22.64 7.79
N GLN A 94 -9.18 23.82 7.13
CA GLN A 94 -10.32 24.25 6.32
C GLN A 94 -10.53 23.32 5.12
N VAL A 95 -9.47 23.06 4.35
CA VAL A 95 -9.51 22.15 3.19
C VAL A 95 -9.90 20.74 3.62
N GLN A 96 -9.40 20.25 4.76
CA GLN A 96 -9.82 18.95 5.30
C GLN A 96 -11.31 18.93 5.63
N ARG A 97 -11.84 19.97 6.27
CA ARG A 97 -13.28 20.05 6.57
C ARG A 97 -14.11 20.07 5.29
N GLU A 98 -13.70 20.86 4.30
CA GLU A 98 -14.35 20.91 2.98
C GLU A 98 -14.29 19.55 2.29
N LEU A 99 -13.14 18.88 2.30
CA LEU A 99 -12.97 17.54 1.75
C LEU A 99 -13.90 16.53 2.43
N GLN A 100 -14.02 16.57 3.76
CA GLN A 100 -14.95 15.70 4.48
C GLN A 100 -16.40 15.96 4.09
N LEU A 101 -16.80 17.23 3.95
CA LEU A 101 -18.14 17.59 3.50
C LEU A 101 -18.41 17.10 2.08
N GLN A 102 -17.46 17.32 1.16
CA GLN A 102 -17.56 16.85 -0.22
C GLN A 102 -17.60 15.32 -0.29
N ARG A 103 -16.81 14.63 0.53
CA ARG A 103 -16.82 13.17 0.62
C ARG A 103 -18.16 12.65 1.11
N VAL A 104 -18.75 13.25 2.14
CA VAL A 104 -20.08 12.86 2.63
C VAL A 104 -21.13 13.11 1.56
N ALA A 105 -21.09 14.25 0.88
CA ALA A 105 -21.99 14.54 -0.23
C ALA A 105 -21.84 13.52 -1.36
N TRP A 106 -20.61 13.23 -1.78
CA TRP A 106 -20.31 12.24 -2.80
C TRP A 106 -20.78 10.84 -2.41
N LEU A 107 -20.52 10.39 -1.18
CA LEU A 107 -20.97 9.08 -0.69
C LEU A 107 -22.50 8.97 -0.71
N ARG A 108 -23.23 10.03 -0.39
CA ARG A 108 -24.70 10.03 -0.51
C ARG A 108 -25.14 9.80 -1.96
N TRP A 109 -24.52 10.51 -2.91
CA TRP A 109 -24.83 10.36 -4.33
C TRP A 109 -24.42 8.98 -4.87
N GLU A 110 -23.25 8.48 -4.49
CA GLU A 110 -22.76 7.15 -4.84
C GLU A 110 -23.72 6.06 -4.33
N CYS A 111 -24.17 6.15 -3.08
CA CYS A 111 -25.14 5.22 -2.51
C CYS A 111 -26.46 5.22 -3.30
N LEU A 112 -27.02 6.39 -3.59
CA LEU A 112 -28.25 6.50 -4.38
C LEU A 112 -28.07 5.93 -5.78
N HIS A 113 -26.96 6.27 -6.45
CA HIS A 113 -26.67 5.78 -7.79
C HIS A 113 -26.53 4.26 -7.84
N ARG A 114 -25.82 3.64 -6.88
CA ARG A 114 -25.71 2.18 -6.80
C ARG A 114 -27.04 1.50 -6.53
N LEU A 115 -27.89 2.08 -5.69
CA LEU A 115 -29.22 1.54 -5.43
C LEU A 115 -30.10 1.55 -6.68
N LEU A 116 -30.02 2.62 -7.47
CA LEU A 116 -30.70 2.70 -8.77
C LEU A 116 -30.18 1.62 -9.74
N GLN A 117 -28.87 1.45 -9.85
CA GLN A 117 -28.27 0.40 -10.68
C GLN A 117 -28.68 -1.00 -10.23
N GLU A 118 -28.67 -1.28 -8.92
CA GLU A 118 -29.11 -2.56 -8.37
C GLU A 118 -30.59 -2.83 -8.64
N ALA A 119 -31.45 -1.80 -8.58
CA ALA A 119 -32.86 -1.92 -8.90
C ALA A 119 -33.08 -2.30 -10.37
N LEU A 120 -32.31 -1.71 -11.29
CA LEU A 120 -32.33 -2.07 -12.71
C LEU A 120 -31.87 -3.52 -12.93
N LEU A 121 -30.77 -3.95 -12.29
CA LEU A 121 -30.29 -5.33 -12.40
C LEU A 121 -31.29 -6.36 -11.84
N LYS A 122 -32.03 -6.02 -10.79
CA LYS A 122 -33.11 -6.88 -10.24
C LYS A 122 -34.34 -6.94 -11.14
N ALA A 123 -34.56 -5.92 -11.96
CA ALA A 123 -35.62 -5.90 -12.96
C ALA A 123 -35.37 -6.92 -14.07
N ASP A 124 -34.13 -6.99 -14.56
CA ASP A 124 -33.71 -7.87 -15.64
C ASP A 124 -33.78 -9.36 -15.26
N THR A 125 -33.64 -9.66 -13.96
CA THR A 125 -33.74 -11.01 -13.40
C THR A 125 -35.18 -11.47 -13.12
N GLY A 126 -36.18 -10.68 -13.52
CA GLY A 126 -37.60 -11.06 -13.49
C GLY A 126 -38.28 -10.96 -12.12
N SER A 127 -37.60 -10.41 -11.11
CA SER A 127 -38.08 -10.34 -9.72
C SER A 127 -38.83 -9.03 -9.39
N ALA A 128 -38.90 -8.05 -10.29
CA ALA A 128 -39.47 -6.74 -9.97
C ALA A 128 -41.01 -6.74 -10.05
N PRO A 129 -41.73 -6.27 -9.00
CA PRO A 129 -43.20 -6.18 -8.99
C PRO A 129 -43.74 -4.92 -9.69
N ARG A 130 -42.88 -4.14 -10.38
CA ARG A 130 -43.23 -2.80 -10.88
C ARG A 130 -43.22 -2.70 -12.40
N ASP A 131 -43.94 -1.71 -12.91
CA ASP A 131 -44.14 -1.48 -14.34
C ASP A 131 -42.81 -1.37 -15.09
N LYS A 132 -42.58 -2.29 -16.04
CA LYS A 132 -41.37 -2.33 -16.88
C LYS A 132 -41.05 -0.97 -17.53
N LYS A 133 -42.10 -0.24 -17.92
CA LYS A 133 -41.99 1.11 -18.51
C LYS A 133 -41.35 2.14 -17.58
N PHE A 134 -41.57 2.04 -16.26
CA PHE A 134 -40.93 2.93 -15.28
C PHE A 134 -39.41 2.67 -15.19
N LEU A 135 -39.00 1.41 -15.23
CA LEU A 135 -37.60 1.03 -15.12
C LEU A 135 -36.84 1.34 -16.42
N GLU A 136 -37.46 1.14 -17.58
CA GLU A 136 -36.92 1.54 -18.88
C GLU A 136 -36.72 3.07 -18.98
N THR A 137 -37.67 3.86 -18.47
CA THR A 137 -37.54 5.33 -18.47
C THR A 137 -36.45 5.80 -17.51
N LEU A 138 -36.33 5.16 -16.34
CA LEU A 138 -35.23 5.38 -15.40
C LEU A 138 -33.87 5.05 -16.00
N GLU A 139 -33.72 3.90 -16.66
CA GLU A 139 -32.47 3.50 -17.31
C GLU A 139 -32.06 4.53 -18.38
N ARG A 140 -32.99 4.93 -19.25
CA ARG A 140 -32.74 5.96 -20.27
C ARG A 140 -32.27 7.27 -19.65
N CYS A 141 -32.90 7.72 -18.56
CA CYS A 141 -32.47 8.93 -17.85
C CYS A 141 -31.06 8.82 -17.26
N LEU A 142 -30.69 7.67 -16.68
CA LEU A 142 -29.34 7.46 -16.14
C LEU A 142 -28.28 7.46 -17.24
N ARG A 143 -28.55 6.78 -18.36
CA ARG A 143 -27.65 6.78 -19.52
C ARG A 143 -27.47 8.16 -20.12
N LEU A 144 -28.55 8.94 -20.25
CA LEU A 144 -28.47 10.34 -20.70
C LEU A 144 -27.67 11.20 -19.72
N GLY A 145 -27.77 10.95 -18.41
CA GLY A 145 -26.94 11.59 -17.39
C GLY A 145 -25.45 11.26 -17.55
N GLU A 146 -25.11 10.00 -17.77
CA GLU A 146 -23.72 9.56 -18.05
C GLU A 146 -23.17 10.21 -19.33
N LEU A 147 -23.95 10.21 -20.41
CA LEU A 147 -23.58 10.85 -21.68
C LEU A 147 -23.40 12.36 -21.52
N ARG A 148 -24.27 13.03 -20.76
CA ARG A 148 -24.16 14.46 -20.48
C ARG A 148 -22.90 14.78 -19.67
N LEU A 149 -22.49 13.91 -18.75
CA LEU A 149 -21.22 14.06 -18.02
C LEU A 149 -20.03 13.87 -18.95
N ILE A 150 -20.04 12.87 -19.82
CA ILE A 150 -18.96 12.61 -20.78
C ILE A 150 -18.82 13.77 -21.78
N VAL A 151 -19.93 14.30 -22.28
CA VAL A 151 -19.97 15.47 -23.18
C VAL A 151 -19.58 16.76 -22.45
N GLY A 152 -20.03 16.95 -21.20
CA GLY A 152 -19.73 18.13 -20.39
C GLY A 152 -18.33 18.16 -19.78
N LEU A 153 -17.66 17.01 -19.65
CA LEU A 153 -16.25 16.87 -19.26
C LEU A 153 -15.29 16.91 -20.46
N GLY A 154 -15.82 17.10 -21.68
CA GLY A 154 -15.00 17.29 -22.88
C GLY A 154 -14.05 18.48 -22.72
N PRO A 155 -12.90 18.47 -23.43
CA PRO A 155 -11.95 19.58 -23.37
C PRO A 155 -12.71 20.88 -23.66
N ALA A 156 -12.49 21.89 -22.80
CA ALA A 156 -13.01 23.24 -23.02
C ALA A 156 -12.85 23.61 -24.50
N PRO A 157 -13.85 24.21 -25.16
CA PRO A 157 -13.86 24.39 -26.60
C PRO A 157 -12.71 25.30 -27.03
N CYS A 158 -11.53 24.70 -27.21
CA CYS A 158 -10.46 25.24 -27.99
C CYS A 158 -10.89 24.97 -29.43
N ALA A 159 -10.94 26.03 -30.23
CA ALA A 159 -11.66 26.12 -31.52
C ALA A 159 -11.23 25.14 -32.64
N ALA A 160 -10.54 24.04 -32.32
CA ALA A 160 -9.93 23.12 -33.28
C ALA A 160 -10.13 21.62 -33.00
N SER A 161 -10.86 21.20 -31.96
CA SER A 161 -11.19 19.76 -31.78
C SER A 161 -12.70 19.57 -31.65
N PRO A 162 -13.35 18.79 -32.54
CA PRO A 162 -14.74 18.42 -32.34
C PRO A 162 -14.86 17.59 -31.07
N ILE A 163 -15.91 17.86 -30.28
CA ILE A 163 -16.42 16.97 -29.23
C ILE A 163 -16.46 15.56 -29.84
N LEU A 164 -16.08 14.52 -29.10
CA LEU A 164 -15.72 13.17 -29.58
C LEU A 164 -16.69 12.53 -30.61
N LEU A 165 -17.91 13.05 -30.77
CA LEU A 165 -18.92 12.65 -31.77
C LEU A 165 -19.75 13.82 -32.36
N GLY A 166 -19.36 15.09 -32.17
CA GLY A 166 -20.16 16.26 -32.60
C GLY A 166 -21.49 16.44 -31.87
N LEU A 167 -21.72 15.68 -30.80
CA LEU A 167 -22.94 15.74 -29.98
C LEU A 167 -22.88 16.93 -29.03
N GLU A 168 -23.87 17.82 -29.12
CA GLU A 168 -24.06 18.92 -28.19
C GLU A 168 -25.02 18.54 -27.05
N VAL A 169 -25.00 19.32 -25.96
CA VAL A 169 -25.91 19.13 -24.81
C VAL A 169 -27.36 19.44 -25.19
N SER A 170 -27.58 20.19 -26.27
CA SER A 170 -28.88 20.44 -26.93
C SER A 170 -29.45 19.14 -27.52
N ASP A 171 -28.66 18.38 -28.26
CA ASP A 171 -29.09 17.14 -28.93
C ASP A 171 -29.53 16.07 -27.92
N LEU A 172 -28.88 16.04 -26.75
CA LEU A 172 -29.26 15.13 -25.66
C LEU A 172 -30.59 15.50 -24.99
N GLN A 173 -31.07 16.74 -25.13
CA GLN A 173 -32.38 17.14 -24.60
C GLN A 173 -33.54 16.61 -25.46
N GLU A 174 -33.29 16.37 -26.74
CA GLU A 174 -34.28 15.78 -27.66
C GLU A 174 -34.51 14.29 -27.39
N LEU A 175 -33.51 13.61 -26.81
CA LEU A 175 -33.57 12.20 -26.43
C LEU A 175 -34.25 11.94 -25.08
N LEU A 176 -34.68 13.00 -24.38
CA LEU A 176 -35.32 12.88 -23.07
C LEU A 176 -36.68 12.16 -23.19
N PRO A 177 -37.03 11.26 -22.24
CA PRO A 177 -38.36 10.66 -22.19
C PRO A 177 -39.49 11.70 -22.16
N PRO A 178 -40.72 11.35 -22.55
CA PRO A 178 -41.83 12.31 -22.59
C PRO A 178 -42.09 12.91 -21.20
N SER A 179 -42.53 14.17 -21.18
CA SER A 179 -42.67 14.96 -19.94
C SER A 179 -43.58 14.33 -18.88
N GLN A 180 -44.56 13.53 -19.32
CA GLN A 180 -45.47 12.78 -18.44
C GLN A 180 -44.73 11.67 -17.69
N ASP A 181 -43.92 10.86 -18.39
CA ASP A 181 -43.13 9.79 -17.77
C ASP A 181 -42.08 10.35 -16.82
N LEU A 182 -41.51 11.52 -17.14
CA LEU A 182 -40.57 12.21 -16.26
C LEU A 182 -41.23 12.77 -14.99
N ALA A 183 -42.47 13.26 -15.09
CA ALA A 183 -43.22 13.73 -13.92
C ALA A 183 -43.54 12.57 -12.98
N LEU A 184 -44.06 11.46 -13.54
CA LEU A 184 -44.32 10.23 -12.79
C LEU A 184 -43.04 9.68 -12.15
N LEU A 185 -41.92 9.70 -12.87
CA LEU A 185 -40.63 9.29 -12.34
C LEU A 185 -40.21 10.18 -11.17
N ARG A 186 -40.35 11.50 -11.28
CA ARG A 186 -39.98 12.43 -10.19
C ARG A 186 -40.84 12.28 -8.94
N GLU A 187 -42.11 11.95 -9.09
CA GLU A 187 -43.03 11.77 -7.97
C GLU A 187 -42.83 10.41 -7.27
N CYS A 188 -42.62 9.35 -8.04
CA CYS A 188 -42.51 8.00 -7.52
C CYS A 188 -41.11 7.67 -6.98
N LEU A 189 -40.05 8.06 -7.70
CA LEU A 189 -38.66 7.73 -7.37
C LEU A 189 -38.26 7.98 -5.90
N PRO A 190 -38.61 9.10 -5.24
CA PRO A 190 -38.22 9.29 -3.84
C PRO A 190 -38.84 8.26 -2.90
N LEU A 191 -40.10 7.87 -3.11
CA LEU A 191 -40.79 6.88 -2.28
C LEU A 191 -40.15 5.50 -2.44
N ASP A 192 -39.84 5.11 -3.67
CA ASP A 192 -39.21 3.81 -3.93
C ASP A 192 -37.78 3.74 -3.39
N LEU A 193 -37.03 4.85 -3.53
CA LEU A 193 -35.70 4.94 -2.96
C LEU A 193 -35.74 4.75 -1.44
N GLU A 194 -36.73 5.33 -0.75
CA GLU A 194 -36.93 5.13 0.68
C GLU A 194 -37.23 3.66 1.00
N GLU A 195 -38.13 3.02 0.26
CA GLU A 195 -38.45 1.60 0.45
C GLU A 195 -37.25 0.68 0.20
N TRP A 196 -36.50 0.91 -0.88
CA TRP A 196 -35.31 0.12 -1.21
C TRP A 196 -34.20 0.33 -0.18
N LEU A 197 -34.00 1.57 0.28
CA LEU A 197 -33.06 1.89 1.36
C LEU A 197 -33.44 1.19 2.66
N GLN A 198 -34.72 1.23 3.04
CA GLN A 198 -35.23 0.57 4.23
C GLN A 198 -35.02 -0.94 4.15
N HIS A 199 -35.38 -1.57 3.02
CA HIS A 199 -35.15 -3.00 2.82
C HIS A 199 -33.66 -3.36 2.93
N ARG A 200 -32.77 -2.55 2.35
CA ARG A 200 -31.31 -2.79 2.44
C ARG A 200 -30.79 -2.60 3.85
N ALA A 201 -31.25 -1.56 4.55
CA ALA A 201 -30.87 -1.30 5.93
C ALA A 201 -31.30 -2.45 6.85
N LEU A 202 -32.53 -2.95 6.68
CA LEU A 202 -33.04 -4.10 7.41
C LEU A 202 -32.27 -5.40 7.08
N ALA A 203 -31.93 -5.62 5.81
CA ALA A 203 -31.13 -6.79 5.40
C ALA A 203 -29.70 -6.75 5.98
N LEU A 204 -29.10 -5.57 6.10
CA LEU A 204 -27.82 -5.40 6.79
C LEU A 204 -27.98 -5.67 8.29
N LEU A 205 -29.07 -5.19 8.88
CA LEU A 205 -29.36 -5.40 10.28
C LEU A 205 -29.52 -6.89 10.60
N SER A 206 -30.28 -7.64 9.80
CA SER A 206 -30.46 -9.09 10.01
C SER A 206 -29.16 -9.89 9.85
N TYR A 207 -28.23 -9.43 9.00
CA TYR A 207 -26.89 -10.02 8.88
C TYR A 207 -26.06 -9.89 10.16
N TYR A 208 -26.08 -8.72 10.82
CA TYR A 208 -25.32 -8.50 12.04
C TYR A 208 -26.06 -8.95 13.31
N TRP A 209 -27.40 -8.90 13.30
CA TRP A 209 -28.28 -9.28 14.41
C TRP A 209 -29.50 -10.04 13.90
N PRO A 210 -29.44 -11.37 13.79
CA PRO A 210 -30.59 -12.17 13.33
C PRO A 210 -31.78 -12.11 14.29
N GLU A 211 -31.56 -11.80 15.56
CA GLU A 211 -32.61 -11.67 16.59
C GLU A 211 -33.55 -10.48 16.34
N SER A 212 -33.14 -9.54 15.49
CA SER A 212 -33.91 -8.34 15.14
C SER A 212 -35.13 -8.59 14.26
N ASP A 213 -35.20 -9.73 13.58
CA ASP A 213 -36.29 -10.06 12.66
C ASP A 213 -37.63 -10.23 13.39
N GLY A 214 -37.60 -10.51 14.70
CA GLY A 214 -38.77 -10.54 15.60
C GLY A 214 -39.06 -9.20 16.30
N ALA A 215 -38.14 -8.23 16.25
CA ALA A 215 -38.25 -6.97 16.98
C ALA A 215 -39.26 -6.01 16.32
N GLY A 216 -39.84 -5.10 17.12
CA GLY A 216 -40.76 -4.06 16.61
C GLY A 216 -40.05 -3.00 15.76
N ALA A 217 -40.79 -2.28 14.90
CA ALA A 217 -40.20 -1.29 13.98
C ALA A 217 -39.39 -0.18 14.69
N ALA A 218 -39.81 0.24 15.89
CA ALA A 218 -39.09 1.23 16.70
C ALA A 218 -37.78 0.69 17.29
N GLU A 219 -37.75 -0.60 17.61
CA GLU A 219 -36.54 -1.25 18.11
C GLU A 219 -35.54 -1.48 16.97
N ARG A 220 -36.03 -1.91 15.79
CA ARG A 220 -35.21 -2.01 14.58
C ARG A 220 -34.60 -0.67 14.18
N SER A 221 -35.34 0.44 14.27
CA SER A 221 -34.78 1.76 13.95
C SER A 221 -33.72 2.22 14.97
N ALA A 222 -33.88 1.89 16.25
CA ALA A 222 -32.84 2.11 17.26
C ALA A 222 -31.59 1.25 16.98
N GLN A 223 -31.78 -0.04 16.67
CA GLN A 223 -30.71 -0.96 16.28
C GLN A 223 -30.00 -0.53 14.99
N LEU A 224 -30.72 0.02 14.00
CA LEU A 224 -30.14 0.63 12.79
C LEU A 224 -29.23 1.82 13.14
N GLY A 225 -29.61 2.62 14.14
CA GLY A 225 -28.76 3.69 14.66
C GLY A 225 -27.45 3.17 15.27
N MET A 226 -27.50 2.03 15.96
CA MET A 226 -26.34 1.37 16.56
C MET A 226 -25.42 0.68 15.53
N LEU A 227 -25.94 0.27 14.36
CA LEU A 227 -25.13 -0.35 13.30
C LEU A 227 -23.93 0.52 12.90
N ALA A 228 -24.10 1.84 12.85
CA ALA A 228 -23.02 2.75 12.50
C ALA A 228 -21.83 2.62 13.47
N GLU A 229 -22.11 2.52 14.76
CA GLU A 229 -21.08 2.36 15.80
C GLU A 229 -20.38 1.01 15.70
N VAL A 230 -21.14 -0.06 15.47
CA VAL A 230 -20.60 -1.41 15.27
C VAL A 230 -19.72 -1.48 14.04
N LEU A 231 -20.14 -0.88 12.91
CA LEU A 231 -19.34 -0.83 11.69
C LEU A 231 -18.05 -0.04 11.89
N VAL A 232 -18.08 1.05 12.67
CA VAL A 232 -16.86 1.80 13.02
C VAL A 232 -15.93 0.95 13.89
N ALA A 233 -16.47 0.21 14.86
CA ALA A 233 -15.68 -0.70 15.69
C ALA A 233 -15.05 -1.83 14.87
N GLU A 234 -15.81 -2.45 13.97
CA GLU A 234 -15.29 -3.48 13.04
C GLU A 234 -14.25 -2.94 12.08
N GLN A 235 -14.45 -1.72 11.54
CA GLN A 235 -13.42 -1.07 10.73
C GLN A 235 -12.12 -0.85 11.51
N ARG A 236 -12.19 -0.46 12.78
CA ARG A 236 -11.00 -0.30 13.64
C ARG A 236 -10.32 -1.65 13.87
N ARG A 237 -11.07 -2.68 14.25
CA ARG A 237 -10.56 -4.06 14.43
C ARG A 237 -9.85 -4.57 13.17
N LEU A 238 -10.43 -4.34 11.99
CA LEU A 238 -9.82 -4.73 10.71
C LEU A 238 -8.54 -3.95 10.41
N ARG A 239 -8.48 -2.66 10.74
CA ARG A 239 -7.26 -1.85 10.58
C ARG A 239 -6.15 -2.37 11.50
N GLU A 240 -6.45 -2.59 12.77
CA GLU A 240 -5.50 -3.16 13.73
C GLU A 240 -4.99 -4.53 13.29
N ALA A 241 -5.88 -5.42 12.82
CA ALA A 241 -5.50 -6.72 12.30
C ALA A 241 -4.58 -6.63 11.07
N ARG A 242 -4.81 -5.64 10.19
CA ARG A 242 -3.93 -5.37 9.04
C ARG A 242 -2.55 -4.87 9.46
N VAL A 243 -2.48 -4.00 10.46
CA VAL A 243 -1.19 -3.55 11.03
C VAL A 243 -0.45 -4.73 11.64
N ARG A 244 -1.10 -5.50 12.51
CA ARG A 244 -0.52 -6.73 13.09
C ARG A 244 -0.03 -7.71 12.03
N ARG A 245 -0.79 -7.89 10.94
CA ARG A 245 -0.37 -8.74 9.82
C ARG A 245 0.91 -8.22 9.16
N ARG A 246 1.04 -6.91 8.95
CA ARG A 246 2.26 -6.30 8.39
C ARG A 246 3.45 -6.49 9.32
N ASP A 247 3.26 -6.31 10.63
CA ASP A 247 4.31 -6.50 11.63
C ASP A 247 4.79 -7.95 11.67
N LEU A 248 3.86 -8.92 11.66
CA LEU A 248 4.19 -10.35 11.61
C LEU A 248 4.96 -10.71 10.33
N ILE A 249 4.57 -10.15 9.17
CA ILE A 249 5.31 -10.34 7.92
C ILE A 249 6.73 -9.78 8.06
N GLY A 250 6.89 -8.57 8.60
CA GLY A 250 8.21 -7.98 8.83
C GLY A 250 9.08 -8.78 9.80
N LEU A 251 8.50 -9.38 10.85
CA LEU A 251 9.21 -10.28 11.75
C LEU A 251 9.66 -11.57 11.04
N LEU A 252 8.79 -12.17 10.22
CA LEU A 252 9.13 -13.36 9.45
C LEU A 252 10.25 -13.10 8.45
N GLU A 253 10.24 -11.94 7.78
CA GLU A 253 11.31 -11.54 6.86
C GLU A 253 12.65 -11.38 7.58
N ARG A 254 12.67 -10.75 8.76
CA ARG A 254 13.87 -10.63 9.60
C ARG A 254 14.40 -11.99 10.04
N GLN A 255 13.52 -12.89 10.47
CA GLN A 255 13.90 -14.26 10.84
C GLN A 255 14.49 -15.01 9.65
N ARG A 256 13.84 -14.95 8.48
CA ARG A 256 14.36 -15.58 7.25
C ARG A 256 15.74 -15.06 6.89
N ALA A 257 15.97 -13.75 6.98
CA ALA A 257 17.27 -13.15 6.72
C ALA A 257 18.34 -13.62 7.72
N ALA A 258 18.01 -13.65 9.02
CA ALA A 258 18.92 -14.10 10.06
C ALA A 258 19.32 -15.58 9.91
N TYR A 259 18.36 -16.47 9.62
CA TYR A 259 18.66 -17.87 9.33
C TYR A 259 19.50 -18.03 8.07
N GLY A 260 19.20 -17.26 7.00
CA GLY A 260 20.00 -17.26 5.78
C GLY A 260 21.46 -16.87 6.05
N GLN A 261 21.68 -15.78 6.79
CA GLN A 261 23.02 -15.34 7.16
C GLN A 261 23.76 -16.36 8.02
N ALA A 262 23.10 -16.97 9.00
CA ALA A 262 23.72 -18.01 9.83
C ALA A 262 24.15 -19.22 8.99
N LEU A 263 23.32 -19.65 8.04
CA LEU A 263 23.65 -20.75 7.13
C LEU A 263 24.84 -20.40 6.20
N GLU A 264 24.90 -19.16 5.70
CA GLU A 264 26.03 -18.69 4.90
C GLU A 264 27.33 -18.64 5.69
N GLN A 265 27.28 -18.21 6.95
CA GLN A 265 28.43 -18.23 7.86
C GLN A 265 28.92 -19.66 8.12
N CYS A 266 28.00 -20.58 8.43
CA CYS A 266 28.33 -22.00 8.61
C CYS A 266 28.97 -22.60 7.36
N ARG A 267 28.43 -22.31 6.17
CA ARG A 267 29.04 -22.74 4.91
C ARG A 267 30.44 -22.15 4.74
N GLY A 268 30.62 -20.86 5.03
CA GLY A 268 31.92 -20.20 4.97
C GLY A 268 32.96 -20.85 5.88
N LEU A 269 32.60 -21.20 7.11
CA LEU A 269 33.46 -21.91 8.06
C LEU A 269 33.82 -23.31 7.56
N LEU A 270 32.84 -24.08 7.08
CA LEU A 270 33.08 -25.42 6.53
C LEU A 270 34.02 -25.38 5.31
N CYS A 271 33.84 -24.40 4.43
CA CYS A 271 34.72 -24.22 3.28
C CYS A 271 36.16 -23.90 3.69
N ARG A 272 36.36 -23.04 4.70
CA ARG A 272 37.70 -22.71 5.22
C ARG A 272 38.37 -23.92 5.84
N LEU A 273 37.67 -24.64 6.72
CA LEU A 273 38.19 -25.87 7.32
C LEU A 273 38.56 -26.89 6.25
N ALA A 274 37.70 -27.13 5.26
CA ALA A 274 38.01 -28.05 4.18
C ALA A 274 39.24 -27.63 3.35
N GLN A 275 39.46 -26.32 3.16
CA GLN A 275 40.65 -25.79 2.50
C GLN A 275 41.90 -25.98 3.36
N GLU A 276 41.83 -25.67 4.65
CA GLU A 276 42.93 -25.84 5.60
C GLU A 276 43.34 -27.31 5.73
N TYR A 277 42.39 -28.24 5.84
CA TYR A 277 42.67 -29.68 5.85
C TYR A 277 43.36 -30.14 4.56
N ARG A 278 42.88 -29.68 3.40
CA ARG A 278 43.51 -30.02 2.11
C ARG A 278 44.93 -29.48 2.02
N LEU A 279 45.14 -28.21 2.38
CA LEU A 279 46.47 -27.60 2.41
C LEU A 279 47.41 -28.31 3.40
N GLY A 280 46.91 -28.71 4.56
CA GLY A 280 47.66 -29.50 5.55
C GLY A 280 48.11 -30.85 4.99
N THR A 281 47.18 -31.63 4.43
CA THR A 281 47.52 -32.94 3.81
C THR A 281 48.51 -32.80 2.66
N GLN A 282 48.40 -31.72 1.88
CA GLN A 282 49.33 -31.44 0.79
C GLN A 282 50.72 -31.11 1.32
N ALA A 283 50.83 -30.27 2.35
CA ALA A 283 52.10 -29.92 2.97
C ALA A 283 52.82 -31.14 3.58
N GLU A 284 52.07 -32.05 4.22
CA GLU A 284 52.60 -33.31 4.75
C GLU A 284 53.16 -34.21 3.64
N LEU A 285 52.42 -34.35 2.53
CA LEU A 285 52.88 -35.08 1.34
C LEU A 285 54.15 -34.47 0.76
N ASP A 286 54.17 -33.15 0.58
CA ASP A 286 55.31 -32.41 0.04
C ASP A 286 56.55 -32.56 0.94
N GLN A 287 56.37 -32.55 2.27
CA GLN A 287 57.43 -32.80 3.24
C GLN A 287 57.99 -34.23 3.11
N SER A 288 57.12 -35.24 3.02
CA SER A 288 57.55 -36.64 2.85
C SER A 288 58.30 -36.86 1.52
N ASN A 289 57.84 -36.21 0.44
CA ASN A 289 58.49 -36.25 -0.87
C ASN A 289 59.86 -35.58 -0.84
N ALA A 290 59.99 -34.42 -0.16
CA ALA A 290 61.26 -33.74 0.00
C ALA A 290 62.27 -34.63 0.75
N GLN A 291 61.87 -35.25 1.87
CA GLN A 291 62.72 -36.19 2.62
C GLN A 291 63.12 -37.40 1.78
N TYR A 292 62.19 -37.96 1.00
CA TYR A 292 62.50 -39.05 0.06
C TYR A 292 63.52 -38.63 -1.00
N LEU A 293 63.39 -37.43 -1.56
CA LEU A 293 64.34 -36.90 -2.54
C LEU A 293 65.70 -36.60 -1.90
N GLU A 294 65.76 -36.03 -0.70
CA GLU A 294 66.99 -35.80 0.06
C GLU A 294 67.74 -37.10 0.37
N THR A 295 67.01 -38.13 0.83
CA THR A 295 67.59 -39.46 1.09
C THR A 295 68.06 -40.13 -0.20
N LYS A 296 67.32 -39.98 -1.30
CA LYS A 296 67.73 -40.49 -2.62
C LYS A 296 68.96 -39.74 -3.15
N CYS A 297 69.02 -38.43 -3.00
CA CYS A 297 70.16 -37.60 -3.40
C CYS A 297 71.40 -37.92 -2.57
N SER A 298 71.28 -38.03 -1.25
CA SER A 298 72.40 -38.42 -0.38
C SER A 298 72.90 -39.83 -0.69
N ALA A 299 72.01 -40.79 -0.96
CA ALA A 299 72.40 -42.11 -1.43
C ALA A 299 73.11 -42.08 -2.80
N MET A 300 72.65 -41.23 -3.74
CA MET A 300 73.34 -41.05 -5.03
C MET A 300 74.72 -40.40 -4.86
N LEU A 301 74.86 -39.41 -3.98
CA LEU A 301 76.13 -38.77 -3.66
C LEU A 301 77.09 -39.75 -3.01
N LEU A 302 76.64 -40.58 -2.07
CA LEU A 302 77.44 -41.67 -1.50
C LEU A 302 77.86 -42.66 -2.59
N LYS A 303 76.93 -43.09 -3.46
CA LYS A 303 77.25 -43.93 -4.61
C LYS A 303 78.27 -43.29 -5.56
N ALA A 304 78.30 -41.96 -5.70
CA ALA A 304 79.26 -41.25 -6.53
C ALA A 304 80.62 -41.06 -5.82
N ARG A 305 80.62 -40.93 -4.49
CA ARG A 305 81.82 -40.85 -3.64
C ARG A 305 82.52 -42.19 -3.47
N ASP A 306 81.77 -43.28 -3.41
CA ASP A 306 82.26 -44.64 -3.64
C ASP A 306 82.69 -44.72 -5.10
N GLY A 307 83.91 -44.25 -5.38
CA GLY A 307 84.44 -44.09 -6.73
C GLY A 307 84.34 -45.37 -7.58
N PRO A 308 84.55 -45.26 -8.90
CA PRO A 308 84.47 -46.39 -9.83
C PRO A 308 85.29 -47.61 -9.40
N GLU A 309 86.35 -47.40 -8.61
CA GLU A 309 87.20 -48.43 -8.03
C GLU A 309 86.50 -49.33 -7.00
N VAL A 310 85.71 -48.75 -6.07
CA VAL A 310 84.97 -49.55 -5.07
C VAL A 310 83.83 -50.32 -5.74
N ARG A 311 83.19 -49.70 -6.75
CA ARG A 311 82.14 -50.33 -7.54
C ARG A 311 82.68 -51.47 -8.44
N ALA A 312 83.89 -51.32 -8.99
CA ALA A 312 84.59 -52.38 -9.69
C ALA A 312 85.00 -53.52 -8.74
N ARG A 313 85.41 -53.18 -7.51
CA ARG A 313 85.80 -54.17 -6.49
C ARG A 313 84.61 -55.02 -6.01
N TRP A 314 83.44 -54.42 -5.80
CA TRP A 314 82.22 -55.17 -5.45
C TRP A 314 81.71 -56.04 -6.61
N THR A 315 81.73 -55.56 -7.84
CA THR A 315 81.32 -56.35 -9.01
C THR A 315 82.30 -57.49 -9.32
N SER A 316 83.59 -57.32 -9.07
CA SER A 316 84.56 -58.44 -9.07
C SER A 316 84.28 -59.46 -7.98
N LYS A 317 83.99 -59.02 -6.74
CA LYS A 317 83.70 -59.92 -5.62
C LYS A 317 82.40 -60.71 -5.81
N VAL A 318 81.38 -60.12 -6.42
CA VAL A 318 80.13 -60.81 -6.78
C VAL A 318 80.37 -61.81 -7.93
N LYS A 319 81.20 -61.46 -8.91
CA LYS A 319 81.63 -62.40 -9.98
C LYS A 319 82.52 -63.53 -9.45
N GLU A 320 83.37 -63.27 -8.46
CA GLU A 320 84.15 -64.30 -7.77
C GLU A 320 83.26 -65.20 -6.91
N GLY A 321 82.31 -64.66 -6.15
CA GLY A 321 81.33 -65.46 -5.40
C GLY A 321 80.49 -66.38 -6.29
N HIS A 322 80.09 -65.92 -7.47
CA HIS A 322 79.41 -66.75 -8.47
C HIS A 322 80.34 -67.79 -9.14
N ARG A 323 81.65 -67.51 -9.30
CA ARG A 323 82.64 -68.49 -9.77
C ARG A 323 83.01 -69.52 -8.69
N SER A 324 82.97 -69.15 -7.42
CA SER A 324 83.22 -70.06 -6.29
C SER A 324 82.07 -71.04 -6.02
N LEU A 325 80.87 -70.80 -6.59
CA LEU A 325 79.73 -71.72 -6.53
C LEU A 325 79.68 -72.73 -7.69
N HIS A 326 80.61 -72.68 -8.65
CA HIS A 326 80.77 -73.70 -9.68
C HIS A 326 82.26 -73.99 -9.96
N PRO A 327 82.88 -74.84 -9.13
CA PRO A 327 83.84 -75.80 -9.66
C PRO A 327 83.59 -77.17 -9.02
N GLN A 328 82.67 -77.95 -9.61
CA GLN A 328 82.65 -79.42 -9.64
C GLN A 328 81.32 -79.86 -10.22
N GLN A 329 81.35 -80.24 -11.49
CA GLN A 329 80.68 -81.44 -12.00
C GLN A 329 81.27 -81.70 -13.40
N LEU A 330 82.20 -82.66 -13.41
CA LEU A 330 82.36 -83.60 -14.51
C LEU A 330 81.01 -84.29 -14.77
#